data_AF-A0A7C5WK37-F1
#
_entry.id   AF-A0A7C5WK37-F1
#
_cell.length_a   1.000
_cell.length_b   1.000
_cell.length_c   1.000
_cell.angle_alpha   90.00
_cell.angle_beta   90.00
_cell.angle_gamma   90.00
#
_symmetry.space_group_name_H-M   'P 1'
#
loop_
_entity.id
_entity.type
_entity.pdbx_description
1 polymer ?
#
loop_
_entity_poly.entity_id
_entity_poly.type
_entity_poly.pdbx_seq_one_letter_code
_entity_poly.pdbx_strand_id
1 'polypeptide(L)'
;HPAAVLRPGRAPGRLSTFEQRAGLLCRAGADEVRRLEPDRALLSMSPETFLRYVKDEFHPGWLVEGADFHFGKGRSGHIGEMRSIGDRLGFRVEVVEPVEVVLRDHAIVTASSTIIRWLIGCGRVADAAIVLGRPYELTGVVVAGDRRGRAIGFPTANLAPEQAPPAAGVYAAMADLPGGRSLPAAVHVGERPSIGDGEHRVEAHILGLPTSFADAEQRAPGVSEGAVIHDDQGASGASGASARRSRAGCLPDWQPIDGLDETGWRLSLRFVSWVRDPIPFSSVDRLADQLARDCRRVADRLRSVDEVFIDTPVPPAIPASSEETPA
;
A
#
# COMPACT_ATOMS: atom_id res chain seq x y z
N HIS A 1 -10.30 -8.55 13.27
CA HIS A 1 -11.25 -7.48 13.59
C HIS A 1 -12.36 -8.08 14.46
N PRO A 2 -12.77 -7.49 15.60
CA PRO A 2 -13.82 -8.06 16.47
C PRO A 2 -15.13 -8.37 15.72
N ALA A 3 -15.55 -7.49 14.82
CA ALA A 3 -16.71 -7.74 13.96
C ALA A 3 -16.57 -8.99 13.06
N ALA A 4 -15.37 -9.45 12.71
CA ALA A 4 -15.20 -10.69 11.95
C ALA A 4 -15.55 -11.94 12.79
N VAL A 5 -15.35 -11.87 14.11
CA VAL A 5 -15.71 -12.93 15.06
C VAL A 5 -17.20 -12.85 15.40
N LEU A 6 -17.72 -11.64 15.63
CA LEU A 6 -19.12 -11.44 16.03
C LEU A 6 -20.11 -11.51 14.86
N ARG A 7 -19.67 -11.15 13.64
CA ARG A 7 -20.49 -11.08 12.41
C ARG A 7 -19.65 -11.52 11.20
N PRO A 8 -19.37 -12.83 11.06
CA PRO A 8 -18.65 -13.36 9.90
C PRO A 8 -19.25 -12.85 8.58
N GLY A 9 -18.41 -12.43 7.64
CA GLY A 9 -18.83 -11.87 6.34
C GLY A 9 -19.26 -10.39 6.34
N ARG A 10 -19.35 -9.72 7.50
CA ARG A 10 -19.68 -8.28 7.59
C ARG A 10 -18.54 -7.42 8.14
N ALA A 11 -17.33 -7.96 8.18
CA ALA A 11 -16.16 -7.21 8.61
C ALA A 11 -15.84 -6.12 7.57
N PRO A 12 -15.62 -4.86 7.99
CA PRO A 12 -15.16 -3.82 7.07
C PRO A 12 -13.84 -4.22 6.39
N GLY A 13 -13.65 -3.76 5.15
CA GLY A 13 -12.38 -3.95 4.42
C GLY A 13 -11.17 -3.54 5.26
N ARG A 14 -10.13 -4.36 5.26
CA ARG A 14 -8.92 -4.12 6.06
C ARG A 14 -8.13 -2.96 5.43
N LEU A 15 -7.82 -1.93 6.22
CA LEU A 15 -6.99 -0.79 5.78
C LEU A 15 -5.49 -1.06 5.93
N SER A 16 -5.09 -1.84 6.94
CA SER A 16 -3.69 -2.21 7.18
C SER A 16 -3.57 -3.61 7.75
N THR A 17 -2.44 -4.25 7.49
CA THR A 17 -2.04 -5.48 8.18
C THR A 17 -1.71 -5.18 9.65
N PHE A 18 -1.56 -6.22 10.47
CA PHE A 18 -1.16 -6.00 11.86
C PHE A 18 0.25 -5.43 11.92
N GLU A 19 1.14 -5.97 11.10
CA GLU A 19 2.56 -5.66 10.99
C GLU A 19 2.76 -4.19 10.57
N GLN A 20 2.02 -3.72 9.57
CA GLN A 20 2.03 -2.31 9.18
C GLN A 20 1.57 -1.41 10.31
N ARG A 21 0.45 -1.76 10.97
CA ARG A 21 -0.10 -0.96 12.07
C ARG A 21 0.86 -0.91 13.27
N ALA A 22 1.47 -2.05 13.63
CA ALA A 22 2.46 -2.11 14.69
C ALA A 22 3.67 -1.25 14.36
N GLY A 23 4.22 -1.36 13.14
CA GLY A 23 5.33 -0.52 12.70
C GLY A 23 5.00 0.97 12.70
N LEU A 24 3.78 1.35 12.33
CA LEU A 24 3.31 2.74 12.39
C LEU A 24 3.20 3.26 13.83
N LEU A 25 2.65 2.45 14.75
CA LEU A 25 2.56 2.82 16.17
C LEU A 25 3.94 2.96 16.80
N CYS A 26 4.88 2.05 16.50
CA CYS A 26 6.26 2.16 16.98
C CYS A 26 6.95 3.42 16.44
N ARG A 27 6.77 3.75 15.14
CA ARG A 27 7.27 5.02 14.59
C ARG A 27 6.64 6.25 15.25
N ALA A 28 5.41 6.14 15.74
CA ALA A 28 4.74 7.19 16.49
C ALA A 28 5.17 7.27 17.97
N GLY A 29 6.13 6.44 18.41
CA GLY A 29 6.69 6.47 19.76
C GLY A 29 6.19 5.37 20.70
N ALA A 30 5.45 4.37 20.21
CA ALA A 30 5.07 3.22 21.05
C ALA A 30 6.27 2.26 21.26
N ASP A 31 6.61 1.99 22.53
CA ASP A 31 7.63 1.00 22.89
C ASP A 31 7.17 -0.45 22.62
N GLU A 32 5.88 -0.72 22.82
CA GLU A 32 5.29 -2.04 22.64
C GLU A 32 3.89 -1.95 22.00
N VAL A 33 3.58 -2.90 21.12
CA VAL A 33 2.24 -3.04 20.50
C VAL A 33 1.71 -4.45 20.75
N ARG A 34 0.74 -4.57 21.65
CA ARG A 34 0.09 -5.85 21.97
C ARG A 34 -1.19 -6.07 21.19
N ARG A 35 -1.32 -7.25 20.58
CA ARG A 35 -2.56 -7.69 19.94
C ARG A 35 -3.41 -8.47 20.94
N LEU A 36 -4.54 -7.90 21.33
CA LEU A 36 -5.58 -8.66 22.02
C LEU A 36 -6.35 -9.49 20.98
N GLU A 37 -6.30 -10.81 21.10
CA GLU A 37 -7.10 -11.67 20.24
C GLU A 37 -8.57 -11.59 20.67
N PRO A 38 -9.50 -11.28 19.74
CA PRO A 38 -10.91 -11.13 20.06
C PRO A 38 -11.59 -12.50 20.18
N ASP A 39 -11.13 -13.33 21.10
CA ASP A 39 -11.73 -14.63 21.38
C ASP A 39 -13.04 -14.49 22.17
N ARG A 40 -13.76 -15.61 22.35
CA ARG A 40 -15.03 -15.60 23.09
C ARG A 40 -14.87 -15.19 24.55
N ALA A 41 -13.74 -15.46 25.18
CA ALA A 41 -13.50 -15.12 26.57
C ALA A 41 -13.38 -13.60 26.72
N LEU A 42 -12.52 -12.96 25.92
CA LEU A 42 -12.35 -11.51 25.89
C LEU A 42 -13.65 -10.79 25.52
N LEU A 43 -14.33 -11.25 24.47
CA LEU A 43 -15.57 -10.62 24.00
C LEU A 43 -16.77 -10.77 24.95
N SER A 44 -16.68 -11.68 25.92
CA SER A 44 -17.74 -11.90 26.93
C SER A 44 -17.51 -11.16 28.24
N MET A 45 -16.36 -10.51 28.43
CA MET A 45 -16.05 -9.76 29.65
C MET A 45 -16.99 -8.59 29.84
N SER A 46 -17.50 -8.39 31.06
CA SER A 46 -18.14 -7.12 31.42
C SER A 46 -17.13 -5.97 31.36
N PRO A 47 -17.57 -4.70 31.27
CA PRO A 47 -16.68 -3.54 31.35
C PRO A 47 -15.71 -3.60 32.53
N GLU A 48 -16.22 -3.91 33.74
CA GLU A 48 -15.39 -4.01 34.95
C GLU A 48 -14.40 -5.18 34.90
N THR A 49 -14.79 -6.34 34.36
CA THR A 49 -13.87 -7.49 34.21
C THR A 49 -12.77 -7.16 33.21
N PHE A 50 -13.12 -6.50 32.10
CA PHE A 50 -12.15 -6.10 31.09
C PHE A 50 -11.12 -5.11 31.64
N LEU A 51 -11.55 -4.08 32.37
CA LEU A 51 -10.62 -3.10 32.94
C LEU A 51 -9.77 -3.67 34.08
N ARG A 52 -10.30 -4.64 34.84
CA ARG A 52 -9.49 -5.39 35.81
C ARG A 52 -8.42 -6.23 35.11
N TYR A 53 -8.78 -6.94 34.03
CA TYR A 53 -7.82 -7.64 33.19
C TYR A 53 -6.73 -6.69 32.65
N VAL A 54 -7.11 -5.52 32.14
CA VAL A 54 -6.15 -4.49 31.66
C VAL A 54 -5.24 -4.01 32.79
N LYS A 55 -5.78 -3.75 33.99
CA LYS A 55 -4.98 -3.37 35.16
C LYS A 55 -3.97 -4.45 35.53
N ASP A 56 -4.42 -5.69 35.67
CA ASP A 56 -3.62 -6.80 36.17
C ASP A 56 -2.56 -7.26 35.16
N GLU A 57 -2.83 -7.11 33.86
CA GLU A 57 -1.90 -7.50 32.79
C GLU A 57 -0.91 -6.37 32.45
N PHE A 58 -1.38 -5.12 32.34
CA PHE A 58 -0.57 -4.01 31.78
C PHE A 58 -0.17 -2.95 32.81
N HIS A 59 -0.74 -2.96 34.01
CA HIS A 59 -0.43 -2.02 35.10
C HIS A 59 -0.37 -0.54 34.67
N PRO A 60 -1.37 -0.02 33.94
CA PRO A 60 -1.30 1.34 33.40
C PRO A 60 -1.41 2.39 34.52
N GLY A 61 -0.61 3.46 34.43
CA GLY A 61 -0.88 4.69 35.19
C GLY A 61 -1.95 5.55 34.52
N TRP A 62 -1.99 5.50 33.18
CA TRP A 62 -2.95 6.20 32.33
C TRP A 62 -3.45 5.28 31.23
N LEU A 63 -4.72 5.45 30.87
CA LEU A 63 -5.34 4.84 29.71
C LEU A 63 -5.91 5.96 28.84
N VAL A 64 -5.51 5.99 27.57
CA VAL A 64 -5.83 7.06 26.63
C VAL A 64 -6.75 6.52 25.54
N GLU A 65 -7.93 7.10 25.37
CA GLU A 65 -8.92 6.66 24.39
C GLU A 65 -9.67 7.82 23.73
N GLY A 66 -10.34 7.55 22.61
CA GLY A 66 -11.23 8.51 21.96
C GLY A 66 -12.57 8.64 22.66
N ALA A 67 -13.25 9.79 22.49
CA ALA A 67 -14.55 10.05 23.10
C ALA A 67 -15.66 9.04 22.69
N ASP A 68 -15.52 8.39 21.53
CA ASP A 68 -16.46 7.40 20.99
C ASP A 68 -16.13 5.94 21.38
N PHE A 69 -15.14 5.73 22.25
CA PHE A 69 -14.71 4.40 22.65
C PHE A 69 -15.79 3.66 23.45
N HIS A 70 -16.04 2.41 23.05
CA HIS A 70 -16.92 1.49 23.78
C HIS A 70 -16.28 0.12 23.89
N PHE A 71 -16.48 -0.51 25.04
CA PHE A 71 -15.83 -1.77 25.42
C PHE A 71 -16.75 -2.68 26.24
N GLY A 72 -16.22 -3.84 26.61
CA GLY A 72 -16.99 -4.87 27.31
C GLY A 72 -18.04 -5.54 26.41
N LYS A 73 -18.71 -6.55 26.98
CA LYS A 73 -19.70 -7.39 26.33
C LYS A 73 -20.80 -6.52 25.73
N GLY A 74 -21.02 -6.69 24.42
CA GLY A 74 -22.06 -5.95 23.72
C GLY A 74 -21.81 -4.43 23.62
N ARG A 75 -20.56 -3.97 23.81
CA ARG A 75 -20.21 -2.54 23.83
C ARG A 75 -20.96 -1.76 24.91
N SER A 76 -21.26 -2.41 26.05
CA SER A 76 -22.03 -1.78 27.14
C SER A 76 -21.25 -0.71 27.88
N GLY A 77 -19.91 -0.81 27.89
CA GLY A 77 -19.04 0.17 28.52
C GLY A 77 -18.77 1.37 27.64
N HIS A 78 -18.75 2.55 28.26
CA HIS A 78 -18.44 3.84 27.64
C HIS A 78 -17.41 4.61 28.46
N ILE A 79 -16.88 5.73 27.92
CA ILE A 79 -15.83 6.54 28.56
C ILE A 79 -16.16 6.97 30.01
N GLY A 80 -17.40 7.39 30.27
CA GLY A 80 -17.82 7.73 31.65
C GLY A 80 -17.68 6.55 32.64
N GLU A 81 -18.03 5.33 32.23
CA GLU A 81 -17.89 4.13 33.05
C GLU A 81 -16.41 3.76 33.20
N MET A 82 -15.62 3.91 32.14
CA MET A 82 -14.17 3.69 32.16
C MET A 82 -13.46 4.60 33.18
N ARG A 83 -13.82 5.89 33.24
CA ARG A 83 -13.31 6.83 34.27
C ARG A 83 -13.64 6.35 35.67
N SER A 84 -14.91 6.07 35.95
CA SER A 84 -15.38 5.61 37.26
C SER A 84 -14.73 4.29 37.71
N ILE A 85 -14.58 3.34 36.80
CA ILE A 85 -13.88 2.07 37.08
C ILE A 85 -12.37 2.32 37.26
N GLY A 86 -11.76 3.14 36.40
CA GLY A 86 -10.34 3.49 36.46
C GLY A 86 -9.95 4.12 37.79
N ASP A 87 -10.75 5.07 38.30
CA ASP A 87 -10.53 5.71 39.61
C ASP A 87 -10.51 4.68 40.75
N ARG A 88 -11.44 3.72 40.73
CA ARG A 88 -11.47 2.62 41.72
C ARG A 88 -10.31 1.63 41.55
N LEU A 89 -9.85 1.45 40.32
CA LEU A 89 -8.75 0.55 39.96
C LEU A 89 -7.39 1.24 40.04
N GLY A 90 -7.30 2.54 40.32
CA GLY A 90 -6.04 3.26 40.52
C GLY A 90 -5.30 3.61 39.22
N PHE A 91 -6.01 3.85 38.12
CA PHE A 91 -5.43 4.42 36.89
C PHE A 91 -6.30 5.56 36.35
N ARG A 92 -5.67 6.52 35.69
CA ARG A 92 -6.36 7.70 35.11
C ARG A 92 -6.80 7.42 33.68
N VAL A 93 -7.83 8.13 33.24
CA VAL A 93 -8.36 8.01 31.88
C VAL A 93 -8.31 9.36 31.19
N GLU A 94 -7.51 9.46 30.14
CA GLU A 94 -7.39 10.63 29.28
C GLU A 94 -8.24 10.43 28.02
N VAL A 95 -8.95 11.47 27.60
CA VAL A 95 -9.81 11.41 26.40
C VAL A 95 -9.27 12.36 25.35
N VAL A 96 -8.98 11.81 24.18
CA VAL A 96 -8.49 12.59 23.04
C VAL A 96 -9.66 12.96 22.14
N GLU A 97 -9.74 14.26 21.81
CA GLU A 97 -10.77 14.78 20.92
C GLU A 97 -10.55 14.31 19.47
N PRO A 98 -11.64 14.14 18.69
CA PRO A 98 -11.52 13.77 17.29
C PRO A 98 -10.72 14.79 16.49
N VAL A 99 -9.94 14.31 15.52
CA VAL A 99 -9.15 15.16 14.63
C VAL A 99 -9.94 15.47 13.37
N GLU A 100 -10.04 16.74 12.99
CA GLU A 100 -10.61 17.18 11.71
C GLU A 100 -9.51 17.52 10.70
N VAL A 101 -9.75 17.19 9.43
CA VAL A 101 -8.83 17.51 8.32
C VAL A 101 -9.59 18.08 7.13
N VAL A 102 -8.92 18.95 6.37
CA VAL A 102 -9.45 19.55 5.14
C VAL A 102 -9.00 18.73 3.94
N LEU A 103 -9.94 18.18 3.19
CA LEU A 103 -9.68 17.44 1.95
C LEU A 103 -9.38 18.39 0.78
N ARG A 104 -8.93 17.84 -0.37
CA ARG A 104 -8.55 18.68 -1.53
C ARG A 104 -9.73 19.37 -2.21
N ASP A 105 -10.96 18.89 -1.97
CA ASP A 105 -12.21 19.53 -2.38
C ASP A 105 -12.74 20.53 -1.33
N HIS A 106 -11.91 20.90 -0.35
CA HIS A 106 -12.23 21.79 0.77
C HIS A 106 -13.30 21.27 1.74
N ALA A 107 -13.72 20.02 1.61
CA ALA A 107 -14.57 19.38 2.61
C ALA A 107 -13.79 19.17 3.91
N ILE A 108 -14.42 19.49 5.04
CA ILE A 108 -13.89 19.19 6.38
C ILE A 108 -14.47 17.84 6.81
N VAL A 109 -13.60 16.92 7.22
CA VAL A 109 -14.01 15.59 7.69
C VAL A 109 -13.31 15.24 9.00
N THR A 110 -14.01 14.52 9.87
CA THR A 110 -13.41 13.88 11.05
C THR A 110 -12.63 12.63 10.62
N ALA A 111 -11.36 12.56 11.01
CA ALA A 111 -10.48 11.44 10.70
C ALA A 111 -10.97 10.15 11.37
N SER A 112 -11.36 9.17 10.54
CA SER A 112 -11.86 7.88 11.02
C SER A 112 -11.58 6.76 10.01
N SER A 113 -11.55 5.51 10.48
CA SER A 113 -11.43 4.37 9.57
C SER A 113 -12.62 4.24 8.61
N THR A 114 -13.78 4.81 8.94
CA THR A 114 -14.96 4.80 8.07
C THR A 114 -14.77 5.75 6.89
N ILE A 115 -14.34 6.99 7.13
CA ILE A 115 -14.10 7.94 6.04
C ILE A 115 -12.94 7.49 5.15
N ILE A 116 -11.87 6.92 5.72
CA ILE A 116 -10.74 6.39 4.93
C ILE A 116 -11.24 5.28 3.99
N ARG A 117 -12.02 4.32 4.48
CA ARG A 117 -12.58 3.26 3.62
C ARG A 117 -13.47 3.81 2.52
N TRP A 118 -14.28 4.83 2.81
CA TRP A 118 -15.11 5.48 1.81
C TRP A 118 -14.25 6.16 0.73
N LEU A 119 -13.24 6.94 1.13
CA LEU A 119 -12.32 7.61 0.19
C LEU A 119 -11.60 6.59 -0.70
N ILE A 120 -11.08 5.51 -0.13
CA ILE A 120 -10.44 4.41 -0.87
C ILE A 120 -11.45 3.74 -1.83
N GLY A 121 -12.66 3.45 -1.36
CA GLY A 121 -13.75 2.88 -2.17
C GLY A 121 -14.25 3.81 -3.29
N CYS A 122 -13.97 5.10 -3.21
CA CYS A 122 -14.24 6.08 -4.27
C CYS A 122 -12.99 6.40 -5.13
N GLY A 123 -11.86 5.71 -4.92
CA GLY A 123 -10.61 5.98 -5.64
C GLY A 123 -9.93 7.30 -5.26
N ARG A 124 -10.40 7.98 -4.21
CA ARG A 124 -9.86 9.26 -3.70
C ARG A 124 -8.62 9.03 -2.83
N VAL A 125 -7.62 8.31 -3.35
CA VAL A 125 -6.42 7.89 -2.61
C VAL A 125 -5.57 9.06 -2.07
N ALA A 126 -5.56 10.20 -2.77
CA ALA A 126 -4.87 11.40 -2.34
C ALA A 126 -5.57 12.07 -1.14
N ASP A 127 -6.90 12.07 -1.11
CA ASP A 127 -7.66 12.58 0.04
C ASP A 127 -7.56 11.60 1.22
N ALA A 128 -7.56 10.29 0.96
CA ALA A 128 -7.29 9.29 1.99
C ALA A 128 -5.91 9.48 2.62
N ALA A 129 -4.91 9.91 1.83
CA ALA A 129 -3.56 10.18 2.33
C ALA A 129 -3.51 11.35 3.31
N ILE A 130 -4.33 12.40 3.09
CA ILE A 130 -4.48 13.52 4.03
C ILE A 130 -5.02 13.02 5.37
N VAL A 131 -6.09 12.22 5.34
CA VAL A 131 -6.69 11.67 6.57
C VAL A 131 -5.73 10.72 7.30
N LEU A 132 -4.93 9.95 6.56
CA LEU A 132 -3.96 9.00 7.11
C LEU A 132 -2.65 9.65 7.58
N GLY A 133 -2.38 10.90 7.18
CA GLY A 133 -1.08 11.55 7.30
C GLY A 133 0.03 10.91 6.45
N ARG A 134 -0.32 10.02 5.52
CA ARG A 134 0.60 9.29 4.65
C ARG A 134 -0.16 8.65 3.47
N PRO A 135 0.51 8.32 2.35
CA PRO A 135 -0.08 7.53 1.27
C PRO A 135 -0.74 6.23 1.76
N TYR A 136 -1.89 5.87 1.17
CA TYR A 136 -2.48 4.55 1.41
C TYR A 136 -1.57 3.47 0.82
N GLU A 137 -1.19 2.50 1.64
CA GLU A 137 -0.25 1.45 1.30
C GLU A 137 -1.00 0.14 1.12
N LEU A 138 -0.76 -0.55 0.00
CA LEU A 138 -1.27 -1.90 -0.24
C LEU A 138 -0.10 -2.86 -0.34
N THR A 139 -0.08 -3.87 0.52
CA THR A 139 0.95 -4.92 0.50
C THR A 139 0.34 -6.26 0.13
N GLY A 140 1.13 -7.08 -0.54
CA GLY A 140 0.76 -8.43 -0.88
C GLY A 140 1.93 -9.24 -1.44
N VAL A 141 1.64 -10.49 -1.78
CA VAL A 141 2.56 -11.36 -2.50
C VAL A 141 2.32 -11.21 -3.99
N VAL A 142 3.39 -11.14 -4.77
CA VAL A 142 3.31 -11.16 -6.23
C VAL A 142 2.97 -12.58 -6.67
N VAL A 143 1.88 -12.71 -7.42
CA VAL A 143 1.32 -13.99 -7.90
C VAL A 143 1.37 -14.06 -9.43
N ALA A 144 1.16 -15.27 -9.96
CA ALA A 144 1.08 -15.47 -11.40
C ALA A 144 -0.19 -14.77 -11.95
N GLY A 145 -0.03 -14.01 -13.03
CA GLY A 145 -1.14 -13.41 -13.79
C GLY A 145 -1.22 -13.92 -15.22
N ASP A 146 -2.08 -13.29 -16.04
CA ASP A 146 -2.32 -13.71 -17.43
C ASP A 146 -1.16 -13.38 -18.39
N ARG A 147 -0.12 -12.69 -17.91
CA ARG A 147 1.09 -12.31 -18.68
C ARG A 147 0.84 -11.52 -19.97
N ARG A 148 -0.38 -11.01 -20.20
CA ARG A 148 -0.77 -10.27 -21.42
C ARG A 148 0.06 -9.01 -21.66
N GLY A 149 0.39 -8.28 -20.60
CA GLY A 149 1.22 -7.07 -20.69
C GLY A 149 2.62 -7.32 -21.25
N ARG A 150 3.20 -8.52 -21.02
CA ARG A 150 4.54 -8.86 -21.54
C ARG A 150 4.57 -8.89 -23.06
N ALA A 151 3.52 -9.42 -23.68
CA ALA A 151 3.42 -9.52 -25.14
C ALA A 151 3.40 -8.15 -25.84
N ILE A 152 3.24 -7.06 -25.09
CA ILE A 152 3.15 -5.68 -25.62
C ILE A 152 4.17 -4.73 -24.99
N GLY A 153 5.17 -5.24 -24.26
CA GLY A 153 6.23 -4.43 -23.66
C GLY A 153 5.87 -3.76 -22.32
N PHE A 154 4.77 -4.18 -21.67
CA PHE A 154 4.34 -3.66 -20.36
C PHE A 154 4.22 -4.78 -19.33
N PRO A 155 5.35 -5.37 -18.86
CA PRO A 155 5.30 -6.39 -17.82
C PRO A 155 4.66 -5.85 -16.54
N THR A 156 3.80 -6.65 -15.90
CA THR A 156 3.12 -6.28 -14.65
C THR A 156 3.38 -7.31 -13.55
N ALA A 157 3.59 -6.83 -12.33
CA ALA A 157 3.51 -7.64 -11.11
C ALA A 157 2.04 -7.72 -10.68
N ASN A 158 1.48 -8.92 -10.61
CA ASN A 158 0.10 -9.12 -10.16
C ASN A 158 0.15 -9.33 -8.64
N LEU A 159 -0.50 -8.44 -7.88
CA LEU A 159 -0.47 -8.46 -6.43
C LEU A 159 -1.73 -9.17 -5.89
N ALA A 160 -1.54 -10.11 -4.97
CA ALA A 160 -2.61 -10.62 -4.12
C ALA A 160 -2.67 -9.79 -2.84
N PRO A 161 -3.58 -8.81 -2.72
CA PRO A 161 -3.54 -7.83 -1.63
C PRO A 161 -4.06 -8.41 -0.32
N GLU A 162 -3.43 -8.02 0.79
CA GLU A 162 -3.88 -8.39 2.15
C GLU A 162 -4.92 -7.38 2.71
N GLN A 163 -5.12 -6.27 2.01
CA GLN A 163 -5.95 -5.13 2.40
C GLN A 163 -6.96 -4.82 1.29
N ALA A 164 -7.94 -3.96 1.58
CA ALA A 164 -8.91 -3.52 0.59
C ALA A 164 -8.21 -2.66 -0.49
N PRO A 165 -8.25 -3.02 -1.77
CA PRO A 165 -7.74 -2.16 -2.83
C PRO A 165 -8.66 -0.93 -3.02
N PRO A 166 -8.15 0.15 -3.63
CA PRO A 166 -9.00 1.27 -4.02
C PRO A 166 -9.98 0.87 -5.13
N ALA A 167 -10.91 1.76 -5.46
CA ALA A 167 -11.84 1.58 -6.59
C ALA A 167 -11.11 1.20 -7.89
N ALA A 168 -11.82 0.53 -8.81
CA ALA A 168 -11.27 0.22 -10.12
C ALA A 168 -10.76 1.49 -10.83
N GLY A 169 -9.57 1.40 -11.42
CA GLY A 169 -8.91 2.55 -12.04
C GLY A 169 -7.41 2.36 -12.24
N VAL A 170 -6.77 3.38 -12.81
CA VAL A 170 -5.32 3.47 -12.92
C VAL A 170 -4.81 4.51 -11.94
N TYR A 171 -3.76 4.19 -11.21
CA TYR A 171 -3.19 5.01 -10.15
C TYR A 171 -1.69 5.18 -10.33
N ALA A 172 -1.19 6.34 -9.91
CA ALA A 172 0.24 6.56 -9.68
C ALA A 172 0.57 6.11 -8.26
N ALA A 173 1.58 5.27 -8.11
CA ALA A 173 2.06 4.77 -6.82
C ALA A 173 3.58 4.70 -6.77
N MET A 174 4.13 4.60 -5.57
CA MET A 174 5.50 4.15 -5.34
C MET A 174 5.49 2.66 -4.99
N ALA A 175 6.30 1.88 -5.70
CA ALA A 175 6.51 0.46 -5.48
C ALA A 175 7.77 0.25 -4.64
N ASP A 176 7.58 -0.20 -3.41
CA ASP A 176 8.67 -0.56 -2.50
C ASP A 176 9.00 -2.04 -2.72
N LEU A 177 10.20 -2.28 -3.25
CA LEU A 177 10.72 -3.57 -3.66
C LEU A 177 11.55 -4.21 -2.54
N PRO A 178 11.69 -5.55 -2.55
CA PRO A 178 12.71 -6.22 -1.75
C PRO A 178 14.10 -5.60 -2.02
N GLY A 179 14.91 -5.48 -0.97
CA GLY A 179 16.22 -4.80 -1.04
C GLY A 179 16.14 -3.28 -0.86
N GLY A 180 14.97 -2.71 -0.57
CA GLY A 180 14.81 -1.32 -0.12
C GLY A 180 14.72 -0.28 -1.24
N ARG A 181 14.71 -0.70 -2.50
CA ARG A 181 14.49 0.21 -3.63
C ARG A 181 13.02 0.63 -3.69
N SER A 182 12.76 1.91 -3.91
CA SER A 182 11.43 2.44 -4.19
C SER A 182 11.37 3.02 -5.59
N LEU A 183 10.43 2.58 -6.42
CA LEU A 183 10.31 3.00 -7.82
C LEU A 183 8.89 3.45 -8.16
N PRO A 184 8.71 4.45 -9.04
CA PRO A 184 7.41 4.79 -9.62
C PRO A 184 6.70 3.58 -10.23
N ALA A 185 5.38 3.48 -10.05
CA ALA A 185 4.57 2.42 -10.63
C ALA A 185 3.22 2.94 -11.15
N ALA A 186 2.83 2.46 -12.32
CA ALA A 186 1.46 2.57 -12.83
C ALA A 186 0.67 1.36 -12.33
N VAL A 187 -0.32 1.59 -11.46
CA VAL A 187 -1.08 0.52 -10.82
C VAL A 187 -2.49 0.47 -11.39
N HIS A 188 -2.84 -0.67 -11.94
CA HIS A 188 -4.16 -0.97 -12.50
C HIS A 188 -4.93 -1.78 -11.48
N VAL A 189 -6.06 -1.25 -11.02
CA VAL A 189 -7.00 -1.97 -10.16
C VAL A 189 -8.23 -2.29 -11.00
N GLY A 190 -8.52 -3.58 -11.14
CA GLY A 190 -9.68 -4.08 -11.87
C GLY A 190 -10.62 -4.89 -10.99
N GLU A 191 -11.88 -4.94 -11.39
CA GLU A 191 -12.88 -5.85 -10.85
C GLU A 191 -13.08 -7.00 -11.84
N ARG A 192 -12.90 -8.25 -11.41
CA ARG A 192 -13.42 -9.39 -12.17
C ARG A 192 -14.88 -9.61 -11.76
N PRO A 193 -15.85 -9.52 -12.68
CA PRO A 193 -17.17 -10.05 -12.43
C PRO A 193 -17.07 -11.58 -12.46
N SER A 194 -16.71 -12.20 -11.34
CA SER A 194 -16.87 -13.64 -11.12
C SER A 194 -18.22 -13.90 -10.45
N ILE A 195 -18.83 -15.06 -10.75
CA ILE A 195 -19.98 -15.58 -10.00
C ILE A 195 -19.42 -16.02 -8.63
N GLY A 196 -19.32 -15.08 -7.68
CA GLY A 196 -18.69 -15.22 -6.36
C GLY A 196 -18.14 -13.88 -5.85
N ASP A 197 -17.48 -13.87 -4.69
CA ASP A 197 -16.77 -12.69 -4.18
C ASP A 197 -15.72 -12.25 -5.22
N GLY A 198 -15.95 -11.10 -5.87
CA GLY A 198 -15.12 -10.62 -6.98
C GLY A 198 -13.66 -10.51 -6.57
N GLU A 199 -12.77 -11.26 -7.21
CA GLU A 199 -11.33 -11.10 -6.99
C GLU A 199 -10.89 -9.75 -7.60
N HIS A 200 -10.55 -8.79 -6.73
CA HIS A 200 -9.89 -7.57 -7.17
C HIS A 200 -8.52 -7.92 -7.76
N ARG A 201 -8.25 -7.44 -8.97
CA ARG A 201 -6.96 -7.62 -9.63
C ARG A 201 -6.16 -6.34 -9.48
N VAL A 202 -4.99 -6.43 -8.85
CA VAL A 202 -4.07 -5.31 -8.71
C VAL A 202 -2.82 -5.63 -9.52
N GLU A 203 -2.58 -4.88 -10.58
CA GLU A 203 -1.41 -5.04 -11.45
C GLU A 203 -0.53 -3.81 -11.40
N ALA A 204 0.74 -3.97 -11.05
CA ALA A 204 1.71 -2.88 -11.03
C ALA A 204 2.68 -3.02 -12.20
N HIS A 205 2.71 -2.03 -13.09
CA HIS A 205 3.82 -1.82 -14.00
C HIS A 205 4.83 -0.90 -13.31
N ILE A 206 5.98 -1.43 -12.92
CA ILE A 206 7.02 -0.68 -12.20
C ILE A 206 7.93 0.00 -13.23
N LEU A 207 7.93 1.33 -13.21
CA LEU A 207 8.69 2.14 -14.15
C LEU A 207 10.18 2.06 -13.82
N GLY A 208 11.00 2.09 -14.87
CA GLY A 208 12.45 2.07 -14.74
C GLY A 208 13.04 0.69 -14.49
N LEU A 209 12.23 -0.37 -14.46
CA LEU A 209 12.72 -1.74 -14.63
C LEU A 209 12.79 -2.08 -16.13
N PRO A 210 13.73 -2.94 -16.55
CA PRO A 210 13.85 -3.30 -17.96
C PRO A 210 12.55 -3.93 -18.46
N THR A 211 12.04 -3.44 -19.59
CA THR A 211 10.82 -3.99 -20.19
C THR A 211 11.12 -5.04 -21.26
N SER A 212 12.38 -5.05 -21.75
CA SER A 212 12.99 -6.06 -22.61
C SER A 212 14.53 -5.96 -22.53
N PHE A 213 15.25 -6.95 -23.09
CA PHE A 213 16.71 -6.94 -23.19
C PHE A 213 17.28 -5.67 -23.83
N ALA A 214 16.55 -5.05 -24.78
CA ALA A 214 17.00 -3.84 -25.48
C ALA A 214 17.15 -2.62 -24.56
N ASP A 215 16.42 -2.58 -23.43
CA ASP A 215 16.53 -1.52 -22.42
C ASP A 215 17.59 -1.83 -21.35
N ALA A 216 17.85 -3.11 -21.08
CA ALA A 216 18.84 -3.56 -20.10
C ALA A 216 20.27 -3.34 -20.58
N GLU A 217 20.53 -3.60 -21.87
CA GLU A 217 21.86 -3.50 -22.47
C GLU A 217 22.37 -2.05 -22.56
N GLN A 218 21.48 -1.07 -22.74
CA GLN A 218 21.83 0.36 -22.74
C GLN A 218 22.15 0.93 -21.35
N ARG A 219 21.88 0.18 -20.28
CA ARG A 219 22.13 0.61 -18.89
C ARG A 219 23.32 -0.10 -18.24
N ALA A 220 23.93 -1.07 -18.90
CA ALA A 220 25.20 -1.63 -18.43
C ALA A 220 26.27 -0.52 -18.53
N PRO A 221 27.06 -0.25 -17.47
CA PRO A 221 28.19 0.66 -17.57
C PRO A 221 29.14 0.14 -18.64
N GLY A 222 29.43 1.00 -19.62
CA GLY A 222 30.19 0.66 -20.83
C GLY A 222 31.43 -0.15 -20.49
N VAL A 223 31.39 -1.44 -20.81
CA VAL A 223 32.60 -2.25 -20.91
C VAL A 223 33.38 -1.62 -22.04
N SER A 224 34.52 -1.07 -21.69
CA SER A 224 35.49 -0.47 -22.60
C SER A 224 35.84 -1.53 -23.65
N GLU A 225 35.57 -1.23 -24.91
CA GLU A 225 36.13 -1.98 -26.03
C GLU A 225 37.65 -1.92 -25.91
N GLY A 226 38.23 -3.05 -25.49
CA GLY A 226 39.66 -3.23 -25.32
C GLY A 226 40.06 -4.62 -25.78
N ALA A 227 40.37 -4.72 -27.07
CA ALA A 227 41.49 -5.46 -27.66
C ALA A 227 41.15 -5.91 -29.09
N VAL A 228 41.64 -5.13 -30.04
CA VAL A 228 41.79 -5.55 -31.45
C VAL A 228 42.84 -6.67 -31.48
N ILE A 229 42.44 -7.84 -31.95
CA ILE A 229 43.38 -8.85 -32.43
C ILE A 229 43.19 -8.90 -33.95
N HIS A 230 44.23 -8.48 -34.67
CA HIS A 230 44.35 -8.69 -36.09
C HIS A 230 44.55 -10.18 -36.37
N ASP A 231 43.79 -10.72 -37.31
CA ASP A 231 44.38 -11.66 -38.26
C ASP A 231 43.74 -11.45 -39.64
N ASP A 232 44.63 -11.18 -40.59
CA ASP A 232 44.34 -10.95 -42.00
C ASP A 232 44.47 -12.30 -42.71
N GLN A 233 43.54 -12.61 -43.63
CA GLN A 233 43.76 -13.23 -44.94
C GLN A 233 42.43 -13.67 -45.58
N GLY A 234 42.11 -13.10 -46.75
CA GLY A 234 41.79 -13.92 -47.91
C GLY A 234 40.33 -14.02 -48.40
N ALA A 235 39.85 -12.96 -49.04
CA ALA A 235 39.13 -12.92 -50.33
C ALA A 235 37.94 -13.87 -50.65
N SER A 236 36.76 -13.28 -50.91
CA SER A 236 36.13 -13.13 -52.25
C SER A 236 34.59 -13.32 -52.28
N GLY A 237 33.91 -12.40 -52.99
CA GLY A 237 32.79 -12.77 -53.89
C GLY A 237 31.33 -12.50 -53.46
N ALA A 238 30.66 -11.67 -54.28
CA ALA A 238 29.21 -11.65 -54.63
C ALA A 238 28.19 -11.17 -53.56
N SER A 239 27.59 -9.99 -53.72
CA SER A 239 26.41 -9.62 -54.56
C SER A 239 25.04 -9.90 -53.90
N GLY A 240 24.29 -8.81 -53.67
CA GLY A 240 22.84 -8.69 -53.90
C GLY A 240 21.89 -9.62 -53.16
N ALA A 241 21.17 -9.08 -52.16
CA ALA A 241 19.70 -9.17 -52.09
C ALA A 241 19.21 -8.48 -50.81
N SER A 242 18.47 -7.39 -50.99
CA SER A 242 17.58 -6.80 -50.00
C SER A 242 16.49 -7.81 -49.63
N ALA A 243 16.72 -8.62 -48.61
CA ALA A 243 15.68 -9.44 -47.99
C ALA A 243 15.04 -8.63 -46.85
N ARG A 244 13.86 -8.06 -47.11
CA ARG A 244 12.92 -7.62 -46.07
C ARG A 244 12.62 -8.82 -45.17
N ARG A 245 13.30 -8.93 -44.03
CA ARG A 245 12.94 -9.88 -42.97
C ARG A 245 11.65 -9.39 -42.32
N SER A 246 10.61 -10.19 -42.47
CA SER A 246 9.40 -10.14 -41.66
C SER A 246 9.78 -10.20 -40.17
N ARG A 247 9.63 -9.08 -39.45
CA ARG A 247 9.68 -9.06 -37.98
C ARG A 247 8.39 -9.66 -37.40
N ALA A 248 8.23 -10.96 -37.57
CA ALA A 248 7.46 -11.77 -36.63
C ALA A 248 8.50 -12.43 -35.70
N GLY A 249 9.17 -11.59 -34.90
CA GLY A 249 10.15 -12.06 -33.92
C GLY A 249 9.41 -12.45 -32.66
N CYS A 250 9.53 -13.72 -32.25
CA CYS A 250 9.26 -14.15 -30.89
C CYS A 250 9.86 -13.13 -29.92
N LEU A 251 9.02 -12.49 -29.11
CA LEU A 251 9.50 -11.64 -28.02
C LEU A 251 10.32 -12.56 -27.08
N PRO A 252 11.59 -12.23 -26.78
CA PRO A 252 12.40 -13.05 -25.89
C PRO A 252 11.81 -13.06 -24.47
N ASP A 253 12.13 -14.11 -23.72
CA ASP A 253 11.64 -14.33 -22.36
C ASP A 253 11.92 -13.11 -21.47
N TRP A 254 10.87 -12.60 -20.84
CA TRP A 254 10.98 -11.55 -19.83
C TRP A 254 11.90 -12.02 -18.70
N GLN A 255 12.93 -11.23 -18.39
CA GLN A 255 13.77 -11.50 -17.23
C GLN A 255 13.16 -10.87 -15.98
N PRO A 256 13.16 -11.59 -14.85
CA PRO A 256 12.72 -11.03 -13.59
C PRO A 256 13.49 -9.78 -13.20
N ILE A 257 12.89 -8.98 -12.32
CA ILE A 257 13.59 -7.90 -11.62
C ILE A 257 14.84 -8.51 -10.98
N ASP A 258 16.02 -7.95 -11.25
CA ASP A 258 17.30 -8.54 -10.82
C ASP A 258 17.25 -9.11 -9.39
N GLY A 259 17.47 -10.43 -9.28
CA GLY A 259 17.51 -11.14 -8.00
C GLY A 259 16.14 -11.51 -7.39
N LEU A 260 15.02 -11.28 -8.09
CA LEU A 260 13.69 -11.73 -7.67
C LEU A 260 13.15 -12.80 -8.60
N ASP A 261 12.42 -13.77 -8.05
CA ASP A 261 11.63 -14.69 -8.86
C ASP A 261 10.46 -13.96 -9.54
N GLU A 262 9.83 -14.60 -10.53
CA GLU A 262 8.64 -14.06 -11.20
C GLU A 262 7.48 -13.79 -10.21
N THR A 263 7.39 -14.59 -9.16
CA THR A 263 6.31 -14.57 -8.15
C THR A 263 6.86 -14.92 -6.77
N GLY A 264 6.04 -14.82 -5.72
CA GLY A 264 6.37 -15.29 -4.37
C GLY A 264 7.04 -14.26 -3.47
N TRP A 265 7.47 -13.12 -4.02
CA TRP A 265 8.04 -12.02 -3.26
C TRP A 265 6.97 -11.00 -2.83
N ARG A 266 7.28 -10.23 -1.78
CA ARG A 266 6.38 -9.20 -1.26
C ARG A 266 6.60 -7.87 -1.96
N LEU A 267 5.51 -7.23 -2.35
CA LEU A 267 5.50 -5.90 -2.95
C LEU A 267 4.62 -4.99 -2.09
N SER A 268 5.08 -3.77 -1.83
CA SER A 268 4.24 -2.72 -1.26
C SER A 268 4.02 -1.59 -2.26
N LEU A 269 2.78 -1.12 -2.35
CA LEU A 269 2.35 -0.05 -3.26
C LEU A 269 1.78 1.11 -2.45
N ARG A 270 2.49 2.23 -2.41
CA ARG A 270 2.03 3.48 -1.79
C ARG A 270 1.33 4.34 -2.84
N PHE A 271 0.00 4.40 -2.77
CA PHE A 271 -0.85 5.10 -3.72
C PHE A 271 -0.76 6.62 -3.52
N VAL A 272 -0.39 7.33 -4.59
CA VAL A 272 -0.21 8.78 -4.57
C VAL A 272 -1.41 9.49 -5.16
N SER A 273 -1.87 9.07 -6.34
CA SER A 273 -3.01 9.74 -6.97
C SER A 273 -3.71 8.89 -8.03
N TRP A 274 -4.99 9.17 -8.25
CA TRP A 274 -5.80 8.58 -9.33
C TRP A 274 -5.42 9.19 -10.69
N VAL A 275 -5.17 8.37 -11.71
CA VAL A 275 -4.77 8.80 -13.07
C VAL A 275 -5.95 8.81 -14.03
N ARG A 276 -6.74 7.73 -14.08
CA ARG A 276 -7.92 7.60 -14.94
C ARG A 276 -8.82 6.43 -14.55
N ASP A 277 -10.05 6.42 -15.05
CA ASP A 277 -10.97 5.29 -14.98
C ASP A 277 -10.54 4.12 -15.88
N PRO A 278 -11.04 2.90 -15.63
CA PRO A 278 -10.88 1.76 -16.53
C PRO A 278 -11.50 2.05 -17.90
N ILE A 279 -10.84 1.60 -18.98
CA ILE A 279 -11.31 1.78 -20.35
C ILE A 279 -11.23 0.42 -21.06
N PRO A 280 -12.27 -0.02 -21.79
CA PRO A 280 -12.18 -1.21 -22.63
C PRO A 280 -11.37 -0.92 -23.89
N PHE A 281 -10.55 -1.89 -24.31
CA PHE A 281 -9.76 -1.77 -25.54
C PHE A 281 -10.20 -2.78 -26.58
N SER A 282 -10.41 -2.31 -27.80
CA SER A 282 -10.79 -3.14 -28.95
C SER A 282 -9.60 -3.66 -29.76
N SER A 283 -8.39 -3.17 -29.49
CA SER A 283 -7.15 -3.64 -30.13
C SER A 283 -5.94 -3.56 -29.20
N VAL A 284 -4.95 -4.39 -29.50
CA VAL A 284 -3.67 -4.48 -28.77
C VAL A 284 -2.89 -3.16 -28.87
N ASP A 285 -2.84 -2.54 -30.05
CA ASP A 285 -2.13 -1.27 -30.26
C ASP A 285 -2.72 -0.13 -29.43
N ARG A 286 -4.06 -0.03 -29.36
CA ARG A 286 -4.73 1.00 -28.55
C ARG A 286 -4.46 0.82 -27.05
N LEU A 287 -4.38 -0.43 -26.59
CA LEU A 287 -3.99 -0.74 -25.22
C LEU A 287 -2.55 -0.30 -24.96
N ALA A 288 -1.60 -0.68 -25.81
CA ALA A 288 -0.19 -0.32 -25.67
C ALA A 288 0.02 1.21 -25.66
N ASP A 289 -0.64 1.93 -26.59
CA ASP A 289 -0.62 3.39 -26.64
C ASP A 289 -1.16 4.03 -25.37
N GLN A 290 -2.23 3.47 -24.80
CA GLN A 290 -2.79 3.99 -23.56
C GLN A 290 -1.89 3.71 -22.36
N LEU A 291 -1.29 2.53 -22.27
CA LEU A 291 -0.32 2.19 -21.21
C LEU A 291 0.90 3.12 -21.27
N ALA A 292 1.40 3.43 -22.46
CA ALA A 292 2.49 4.40 -22.63
C ALA A 292 2.09 5.81 -22.13
N ARG A 293 0.85 6.24 -22.41
CA ARG A 293 0.32 7.51 -21.89
C ARG A 293 0.17 7.49 -20.37
N ASP A 294 -0.30 6.39 -19.80
CA ASP A 294 -0.47 6.24 -18.36
C ASP A 294 0.90 6.31 -17.66
N CYS A 295 1.92 5.62 -18.18
CA CYS A 295 3.28 5.68 -17.63
C CYS A 295 3.85 7.10 -17.64
N ARG A 296 3.67 7.86 -18.73
CA ARG A 296 4.10 9.27 -18.78
C ARG A 296 3.37 10.11 -17.72
N ARG A 297 2.05 9.99 -17.61
CA ARG A 297 1.25 10.71 -16.59
C ARG A 297 1.66 10.35 -15.17
N VAL A 298 1.97 9.08 -14.90
CA VAL A 298 2.46 8.62 -13.59
C VAL A 298 3.80 9.27 -13.27
N ALA A 299 4.75 9.25 -14.23
CA ALA A 299 6.04 9.88 -14.06
C ALA A 299 5.92 11.38 -13.75
N ASP A 300 5.07 12.10 -14.49
CA ASP A 300 4.84 13.53 -14.27
C ASP A 300 4.23 13.81 -12.89
N ARG A 301 3.24 13.01 -12.47
CA ARG A 301 2.59 13.16 -11.16
C ARG A 301 3.53 12.89 -10.00
N LEU A 302 4.38 11.88 -10.10
CA LEU A 302 5.29 11.54 -9.01
C LEU A 302 6.42 12.58 -8.86
N ARG A 303 6.91 13.15 -9.96
CA ARG A 303 7.84 14.30 -9.91
C ARG A 303 7.25 15.51 -9.17
N SER A 304 5.94 15.71 -9.24
CA SER A 304 5.27 16.83 -8.55
C SER A 304 4.99 16.57 -7.05
N VAL A 305 5.20 15.34 -6.56
CA VAL A 305 4.81 14.92 -5.20
C VAL A 305 6.00 14.77 -4.25
N ASP A 306 7.23 14.67 -4.77
CA ASP A 306 8.46 14.55 -3.97
C ASP A 306 8.65 15.69 -2.95
N GLU A 307 7.90 16.80 -3.04
CA GLU A 307 7.93 17.91 -2.08
C GLU A 307 6.96 17.77 -0.87
N VAL A 308 5.96 16.87 -0.88
CA VAL A 308 4.82 16.97 0.08
C VAL A 308 4.70 15.79 1.05
N PHE A 309 5.18 14.58 0.72
CA PHE A 309 4.89 13.37 1.51
C PHE A 309 6.09 12.47 1.81
N ILE A 310 7.30 12.90 1.46
CA ILE A 310 8.52 12.18 1.80
C ILE A 310 8.98 12.73 3.16
N ASP A 311 8.77 11.94 4.22
CA ASP A 311 9.36 12.19 5.54
C ASP A 311 8.72 13.32 6.36
N THR A 312 7.42 13.26 6.63
CA THR A 312 6.88 14.05 7.76
C THR A 312 7.34 13.41 9.06
N PRO A 313 8.29 13.99 9.82
CA PRO A 313 8.64 13.46 11.13
C PRO A 313 7.39 13.53 12.03
N VAL A 314 7.19 12.47 12.81
CA VAL A 314 6.25 12.52 13.94
C VAL A 314 6.70 13.69 14.83
N PRO A 315 5.81 14.63 15.19
CA PRO A 315 6.18 15.70 16.11
C PRO A 315 6.73 15.07 17.40
N PRO A 316 7.78 15.65 18.01
CA PRO A 316 8.34 15.11 19.24
C PRO A 316 7.24 14.95 20.29
N ALA A 317 7.33 13.87 21.06
CA ALA A 317 6.40 13.58 22.15
C ALA A 317 6.13 14.85 22.97
N ILE A 318 4.84 15.11 23.24
CA ILE A 318 4.40 16.21 24.10
C ILE A 318 5.23 16.13 25.39
N PRO A 319 6.03 17.16 25.73
CA PRO A 319 6.80 17.11 26.96
C PRO A 319 5.83 16.93 28.11
N ALA A 320 6.12 15.95 28.97
CA ALA A 320 5.37 15.73 30.20
C ALA A 320 5.17 17.08 30.89
N SER A 321 3.92 17.50 31.04
CA SER A 321 3.57 18.66 31.85
C SER A 321 4.19 18.45 33.22
N SER A 322 5.11 19.34 33.57
CA SER A 322 5.77 19.38 34.86
C SER A 322 4.73 19.25 35.97
N GLU A 323 4.92 18.23 36.80
CA GLU A 323 4.15 17.98 38.01
C GLU A 323 4.11 19.24 38.89
N GLU A 324 2.98 19.93 38.94
CA GLU A 324 2.63 20.71 40.12
C GLU A 324 2.33 19.71 41.24
N THR A 325 3.30 19.55 42.13
CA THR A 325 3.12 18.86 43.41
C THR A 325 2.27 19.76 44.30
N PRO A 326 1.06 19.35 44.75
CA PRO A 326 0.36 20.10 45.78
C PRO A 326 0.98 19.78 47.15
N ALA A 327 1.26 20.85 47.90
CA ALA A 327 1.65 20.84 49.30
C ALA A 327 0.50 20.46 50.24
#